data_AF-A0A855NCN1-F1
#
_entry.id   AF-A0A855NCN1-F1
#
_cell.length_a   1.000
_cell.length_b   1.000
_cell.length_c   1.000
_cell.angle_alpha   90.00
_cell.angle_beta   90.00
_cell.angle_gamma   90.00
#
_symmetry.space_group_name_H-M   'P 1'
#
loop_
_entity.id
_entity.type
_entity.pdbx_description
1 polymer ?
#
loop_
_entity_poly.entity_id
_entity_poly.type
_entity_poly.pdbx_seq_one_letter_code
_entity_poly.pdbx_strand_id
1 'polypeptide(L)' 'MIVSICNEKGGSGKSTLATNIAINQSLSKNELPLLIDTDPQKSIATFLNIRNEE' A
#
# COMPACT_ATOMS: atom_id res chain seq x y z
N MET A 1 14.17 5.56 5.11
CA MET A 1 13.60 4.74 6.21
C MET A 1 12.89 3.56 5.58
N ILE A 2 12.93 2.37 6.20
CA ILE A 2 12.20 1.17 5.74
C ILE A 2 11.16 0.83 6.79
N VAL A 3 9.92 0.61 6.38
CA VAL A 3 8.79 0.24 7.25
C VAL A 3 8.11 -0.98 6.67
N SER A 4 7.88 -2.00 7.52
CA SER A 4 7.15 -3.21 7.13
C SER A 4 5.82 -3.28 7.88
N ILE A 5 4.72 -3.51 7.16
CA ILE A 5 3.37 -3.63 7.73
C ILE A 5 3.01 -5.12 7.80
N CYS A 6 3.26 -5.74 8.97
CA CYS A 6 3.08 -7.18 9.16
C CYS A 6 1.98 -7.50 10.16
N ASN A 7 1.18 -8.53 9.85
CA ASN A 7 0.17 -9.12 10.74
C ASN A 7 -0.23 -10.49 10.18
N GLU A 8 -0.28 -11.51 11.04
CA GLU A 8 -0.68 -12.88 10.69
C GLU A 8 -2.14 -12.99 10.23
N LYS A 9 -3.02 -12.11 10.73
CA LYS A 9 -4.44 -12.16 10.40
C LYS A 9 -4.69 -11.63 8.99
N GLY A 10 -5.28 -12.48 8.14
CA GLY A 10 -5.90 -12.05 6.88
C GLY A 10 -7.05 -11.07 7.13
N GLY A 11 -7.18 -10.03 6.30
CA GLY A 11 -8.22 -9.02 6.45
C GLY A 11 -7.97 -7.98 7.56
N SER A 12 -6.79 -7.94 8.17
CA SER A 12 -6.44 -6.97 9.22
C SER A 12 -6.13 -5.54 8.70
N GLY A 13 -6.34 -5.27 7.40
CA GLY A 13 -6.13 -3.95 6.81
C GLY A 13 -4.68 -3.60 6.41
N LYS A 14 -3.75 -4.57 6.34
CA LYS A 14 -2.33 -4.33 6.00
C LYS A 14 -2.15 -3.56 4.69
N SER A 15 -2.69 -4.11 3.60
CA SER A 15 -2.58 -3.52 2.25
C SER A 15 -3.24 -2.13 2.21
N THR A 16 -4.41 -1.98 2.82
CA THR A 16 -5.11 -0.69 2.92
C THR A 16 -4.26 0.36 3.63
N LEU A 17 -3.67 0.01 4.78
CA LEU A 17 -2.83 0.91 5.55
C LEU A 17 -1.54 1.27 4.80
N ALA A 18 -0.85 0.27 4.23
CA ALA A 18 0.40 0.48 3.51
C ALA A 18 0.22 1.42 2.30
N THR A 19 -0.84 1.23 1.52
CA THR A 19 -1.18 2.10 0.39
C THR A 19 -1.46 3.54 0.82
N ASN A 20 -2.27 3.74 1.87
CA ASN A 20 -2.62 5.09 2.33
C ASN A 20 -1.43 5.81 2.97
N ILE A 21 -0.53 5.11 3.67
CA ILE A 21 0.71 5.69 4.17
C ILE A 21 1.57 6.18 3.01
N ALA A 22 1.78 5.37 1.97
CA ALA A 22 2.57 5.77 0.82
C ALA A 22 1.97 7.00 0.10
N ILE A 23 0.64 7.02 -0.10
CA ILE A 23 -0.05 8.18 -0.68
C ILE A 23 0.12 9.43 0.19
N ASN A 24 -0.07 9.32 1.51
CA ASN A 24 0.07 10.45 2.42
C ASN A 24 1.52 10.99 2.44
N GLN A 25 2.52 10.12 2.49
CA GLN A 25 3.93 10.54 2.44
C GLN A 25 4.22 11.31 1.14
N SER A 26 3.66 10.87 0.02
CA SER A 26 3.81 11.57 -1.25
C SER A 26 3.09 12.93 -1.27
N LEU A 27 1.82 12.97 -0.88
CA LEU A 27 0.99 14.19 -1.00
C LEU A 27 1.25 15.22 0.09
N SER A 28 1.39 14.78 1.34
CA SER A 28 1.48 15.67 2.51
C SER A 28 2.91 16.02 2.90
N LYS A 29 3.88 15.16 2.57
CA LYS A 29 5.30 15.39 2.90
C LYS A 29 6.18 15.62 1.67
N ASN A 30 5.60 15.55 0.46
CA ASN A 30 6.33 15.70 -0.79
C ASN A 30 7.52 14.71 -0.91
N GLU A 31 7.35 13.51 -0.35
CA GLU A 31 8.34 12.43 -0.43
C GLU A 31 8.08 11.52 -1.64
N LEU A 32 9.05 10.66 -1.96
CA LEU A 32 8.97 9.66 -3.03
C LEU A 32 9.00 8.24 -2.44
N PRO A 33 7.90 7.75 -1.82
CA PRO A 33 7.86 6.43 -1.23
C PRO A 33 7.79 5.33 -2.29
N LEU A 34 8.50 4.22 -2.04
CA LEU A 34 8.36 2.97 -2.77
C LEU A 34 7.52 2.00 -1.94
N LEU A 35 6.39 1.54 -2.49
CA LEU A 35 5.55 0.50 -1.90
C LEU A 35 5.87 -0.85 -2.57
N ILE A 36 6.30 -1.82 -1.77
CA ILE A 36 6.60 -3.19 -2.23
C ILE A 36 5.49 -4.12 -1.73
N ASP A 37 4.76 -4.74 -2.65
CA ASP A 37 3.75 -5.76 -2.33
C ASP A 37 4.38 -7.16 -2.41
N THR A 38 4.42 -7.87 -1.28
CA THR A 38 4.92 -9.25 -1.20
C THR A 38 3.80 -10.27 -0.98
N ASP A 39 2.54 -9.84 -0.93
CA ASP A 39 1.40 -10.72 -0.71
C ASP A 39 0.97 -11.40 -2.03
N PRO A 40 0.95 -12.74 -2.12
CA PRO A 40 0.50 -13.46 -3.31
C PRO A 40 -0.91 -13.08 -3.77
N GLN A 41 -1.77 -12.56 -2.88
CA GLN A 41 -3.14 -12.14 -3.19
C GLN A 41 -3.20 -10.81 -3.96
N LYS A 42 -2.09 -10.06 -4.06
CA LYS A 42 -1.94 -8.85 -4.89
C LYS A 42 -3.02 -7.78 -4.68
N SER A 43 -3.53 -7.63 -3.46
CA SER A 43 -4.63 -6.70 -3.18
C SER A 43 -4.29 -5.25 -3.51
N ILE A 44 -3.01 -4.84 -3.39
CA ILE A 44 -2.56 -3.48 -3.76
C ILE A 44 -2.63 -3.31 -5.29
N ALA A 45 -2.15 -4.29 -6.05
CA ALA A 45 -2.19 -4.22 -7.51
C ALA A 45 -3.63 -4.15 -8.04
N THR A 46 -4.55 -4.95 -7.49
CA THR A 46 -5.97 -4.87 -7.83
C THR A 46 -6.54 -3.49 -7.55
N PHE A 47 -6.24 -2.90 -6.39
CA PHE A 47 -6.67 -1.55 -6.04
C PHE A 47 -6.15 -0.49 -7.02
N LEU A 48 -4.88 -0.58 -7.43
CA LEU A 48 -4.30 0.34 -8.40
C LEU A 48 -4.93 0.20 -9.78
N ASN A 49 -5.18 -1.02 -10.24
CA ASN A 49 -5.81 -1.25 -11.54
C ASN A 49 -7.21 -0.64 -11.62
N ILE A 50 -8.05 -0.84 -10.59
CA ILE A 50 -9.39 -0.25 -10.52
C ILE A 50 -9.32 1.28 -10.67
N ARG A 51 -8.35 1.93 -10.01
CA ARG A 51 -8.19 3.39 -10.07
C ARG A 51 -7.61 3.92 -11.38
N ASN A 52 -6.87 3.09 -12.12
CA ASN A 52 -6.28 3.47 -13.41
C ASN A 52 -7.24 3.21 -14.59
N GLU A 53 -8.27 2.36 -14.37
CA GLU A 53 -9.35 2.11 -15.33
C GLU A 53 -10.48 3.16 -15.25
N GLU A 54 -10.50 3.98 -14.19
CA GLU A 54 -11.31 5.22 -14.08
C GLU A 54 -10.61 6.43 -14.72
#